data_AF-A0A358XLW5-F1
#
_entry.id   AF-A0A358XLW5-F1
#
_cell.length_a   1.000
_cell.length_b   1.000
_cell.length_c   1.000
_cell.angle_alpha   90.00
_cell.angle_beta   90.00
_cell.angle_gamma   90.00
#
_symmetry.space_group_name_H-M   'P 1'
#
loop_
_entity.id
_entity.type
_entity.pdbx_description
1 polymer ?
#
loop_
_entity_poly.entity_id
_entity_poly.type
_entity_poly.pdbx_seq_one_letter_code
_entity_poly.pdbx_strand_id
1 'polypeptide(L)' 'MDTKDRCTIVYADDAMIHHVLMRAMAQSHLLDLVYCASNGRELIDYLHENEHELPEICILDLHMPVLNGIETA' A
#
# COMPACT_ATOMS: atom_id res chain seq x y z
N MET A 1 20.00 21.15 4.26
CA MET A 1 18.52 21.07 4.27
C MET A 1 18.19 19.92 3.36
N ASP A 2 18.33 18.71 3.89
CA ASP A 2 18.11 17.48 3.15
C ASP A 2 16.64 17.13 3.34
N THR A 3 15.78 17.74 2.52
CA THR A 3 14.43 17.23 2.25
C THR A 3 14.59 15.89 1.55
N LYS A 4 14.82 14.84 2.33
CA LYS A 4 14.78 13.48 1.80
C LYS A 4 13.30 13.19 1.55
N ASP A 5 12.91 13.17 0.28
CA ASP A 5 11.55 12.85 -0.14
C ASP A 5 11.15 11.50 0.50
N ARG A 6 10.01 11.48 1.19
CA ARG A 6 9.50 10.28 1.86
C ARG A 6 9.00 9.34 0.77
N CYS A 7 9.40 8.08 0.84
CA CYS A 7 8.99 7.09 -0.15
C CYS A 7 7.51 6.77 0.03
N THR A 8 6.70 7.06 -0.99
CA THR A 8 5.25 6.83 -0.98
C THR A 8 4.95 5.35 -1.20
N ILE A 9 4.15 4.77 -0.31
CA ILE A 9 3.85 3.34 -0.33
C ILE A 9 2.36 3.07 -0.15
N VAL A 10 1.90 1.99 -0.77
CA VAL A 10 0.59 1.39 -0.52
C VAL A 10 0.75 -0.05 -0.06
N TYR A 11 -0.20 -0.51 0.75
CA TYR A 11 -0.19 -1.83 1.36
C TYR A 11 -1.51 -2.56 1.09
N ALA A 12 -1.48 -3.83 0.68
CA ALA A 12 -2.68 -4.65 0.50
C ALA A 12 -2.57 -5.94 1.31
N ASP A 13 -3.52 -6.15 2.23
CA ASP A 13 -3.58 -7.30 3.14
C ASP A 13 -5.00 -7.42 3.70
N ASP A 14 -5.55 -8.61 3.89
CA ASP A 14 -6.92 -8.78 4.37
C ASP A 14 -7.06 -8.68 5.90
N ALA A 15 -5.96 -8.77 6.64
CA ALA A 15 -5.92 -8.69 8.08
C ALA A 15 -5.74 -7.24 8.57
N MET A 16 -6.79 -6.68 9.18
CA MET A 16 -6.79 -5.32 9.76
C MET A 16 -5.64 -5.05 10.75
N ILE A 17 -5.17 -6.07 11.48
CA ILE A 17 -4.04 -5.92 12.41
C ILE A 17 -2.73 -5.58 11.68
N HIS A 18 -2.53 -6.12 10.46
CA HIS A 18 -1.36 -5.80 9.65
C HIS A 18 -1.40 -4.37 9.14
N HIS A 19 -2.58 -3.82 8.84
CA HIS A 19 -2.73 -2.40 8.48
C HIS A 19 -2.30 -1.48 9.63
N VAL A 20 -2.69 -1.81 10.86
CA VAL A 20 -2.29 -1.04 12.05
C VAL A 20 -0.78 -1.11 12.25
N LEU A 21 -0.18 -2.30 12.11
CA LEU A 21 1.26 -2.48 12.21
C LEU A 21 2.00 -1.69 11.12
N MET A 22 1.52 -1.76 9.88
CA MET A 22 2.13 -1.07 8.74
C MET A 22 2.08 0.45 8.92
N ARG A 23 0.95 0.98 9.41
CA ARG A 23 0.83 2.41 9.76
C ARG A 23 1.80 2.82 10.86
N ALA A 24 1.99 2.00 11.89
CA ALA A 24 2.97 2.26 12.94
C ALA A 24 4.41 2.24 12.39
N MET A 25 4.75 1.29 11.51
CA MET A 25 6.06 1.21 10.87
C MET A 25 6.33 2.40 9.92
N ALA A 26 5.29 2.86 9.22
CA ALA A 26 5.36 4.01 8.33
C ALA A 26 5.54 5.35 9.08
N GLN A 27 5.43 5.38 10.41
CA GLN A 27 5.80 6.57 11.20
C GLN A 27 7.32 6.84 11.22
N SER A 28 8.14 5.94 10.65
CA SER A 28 9.55 6.23 10.39
C SER A 28 9.70 7.34 9.34
N HIS A 29 10.77 8.15 9.44
CA HIS A 29 10.99 9.32 8.56
C HIS A 29 11.26 8.96 7.08
N LEU A 30 11.17 7.70 6.69
CA LEU A 30 11.54 7.21 5.35
C LEU A 30 10.33 6.82 4.49
N LEU A 31 9.19 6.52 5.11
CA LEU A 31 8.02 5.97 4.42
C LEU A 31 6.82 6.89 4.59
N ASP A 32 5.99 6.97 3.56
CA ASP A 32 4.69 7.62 3.58
C ASP A 32 3.64 6.63 3.09
N LEU A 33 2.94 5.99 4.03
CA LEU A 33 1.89 5.03 3.72
C LEU A 33 0.59 5.78 3.37
N VAL A 34 0.30 5.86 2.07
CA VAL A 34 -0.81 6.65 1.54
C VAL A 34 -2.13 5.88 1.50
N TYR A 35 -2.08 4.55 1.37
CA TYR A 35 -3.28 3.71 1.28
C TYR A 35 -3.07 2.29 1.84
N CYS A 36 -4.15 1.73 2.40
CA CYS A 36 -4.24 0.31 2.77
C CYS A 36 -5.47 -0.30 2.10
N ALA A 37 -5.28 -1.35 1.31
CA ALA A 37 -6.34 -2.13 0.68
C ALA A 37 -6.55 -3.45 1.43
N SER A 38 -7.77 -3.99 1.38
CA SER A 38 -8.12 -5.28 1.99
C SER A 38 -8.07 -6.45 1.00
N ASN A 39 -7.86 -6.16 -0.29
CA ASN A 39 -7.69 -7.13 -1.37
C ASN A 39 -7.07 -6.49 -2.62
N GLY A 40 -6.70 -7.31 -3.60
CA GLY A 40 -6.10 -6.85 -4.85
C GLY A 40 -7.01 -5.97 -5.72
N ARG A 41 -8.33 -6.23 -5.75
CA ARG A 41 -9.27 -5.44 -6.56
C ARG A 41 -9.33 -4.01 -6.05
N GLU A 42 -9.48 -3.86 -4.73
CA GLU A 42 -9.51 -2.55 -4.07
C GLU A 42 -8.22 -1.76 -4.32
N LEU A 43 -7.07 -2.42 -4.29
CA LEU A 43 -5.80 -1.76 -4.62
C LEU A 43 -5.78 -1.28 -6.08
N ILE A 44 -6.17 -2.15 -7.03
CA ILE A 44 -6.20 -1.79 -8.46
C ILE A 44 -7.15 -0.62 -8.71
N ASP A 45 -8.31 -0.63 -8.07
CA ASP A 45 -9.29 0.45 -8.19
C ASP A 45 -8.70 1.77 -7.65
N TYR A 46 -8.05 1.75 -6.49
CA TYR A 46 -7.34 2.90 -5.94
C TYR A 46 -6.25 3.44 -6.88
N LEU A 47 -5.43 2.55 -7.48
CA LEU A 47 -4.35 2.97 -8.39
C LEU A 47 -4.91 3.59 -9.68
N HIS A 48 -6.02 3.06 -10.22
CA HIS A 48 -6.69 3.66 -11.39
C HIS A 48 -7.31 5.02 -11.07
N GLU A 49 -7.95 5.17 -9.91
CA GLU A 49 -8.52 6.44 -9.47
C GLU A 49 -7.45 7.51 -9.23
N ASN A 50 -6.22 7.10 -8.89
CA ASN A 50 -5.07 7.97 -8.62
C ASN A 50 -3.98 7.84 -9.70
N GLU A 51 -4.35 7.56 -10.95
CA GLU A 51 -3.40 7.31 -12.05
C GLU A 51 -2.39 8.44 -12.31
N HIS A 52 -2.68 9.66 -11.86
CA HIS A 52 -1.79 10.82 -11.98
C HIS A 52 -0.78 10.95 -10.82
N GLU A 53 -0.95 10.22 -9.73
CA GLU A 53 -0.10 10.27 -8.54
C GLU A 53 0.04 8.85 -7.93
N LEU A 54 0.76 7.99 -8.66
CA LEU A 54 0.99 6.61 -8.24
C LEU A 54 2.04 6.54 -7.10
N PRO A 55 1.89 5.59 -6.17
CA PRO A 55 2.90 5.34 -5.15
C PRO A 55 4.18 4.77 -5.77
N GLU A 56 5.31 4.96 -5.10
CA GLU A 56 6.60 4.40 -5.51
C GLU A 56 6.69 2.90 -5.26
N ILE A 57 6.03 2.39 -4.20
CA ILE A 57 6.07 0.97 -3.83
C ILE A 57 4.66 0.47 -3.49
N CYS A 58 4.29 -0.68 -4.07
CA CYS A 58 3.16 -1.49 -3.64
C CYS A 58 3.66 -2.70 -2.87
N ILE A 59 3.15 -2.89 -1.65
CA ILE A 59 3.44 -4.07 -0.83
C ILE A 59 2.16 -4.91 -0.75
N LEU A 60 2.23 -6.15 -1.20
CA LEU A 60 1.09 -7.04 -1.36
C LEU A 60 1.25 -8.28 -0.49
N ASP A 61 0.22 -8.63 0.27
CA ASP A 61 0.06 -9.99 0.75
C ASP A 61 -0.25 -10.93 -0.41
N LEU A 62 0.22 -12.18 -0.32
CA LEU A 62 0.04 -13.17 -1.37
C LEU A 62 -1.39 -13.71 -1.42
N HIS A 63 -2.05 -13.82 -0.26
CA HIS A 63 -3.32 -14.52 -0.09
C HIS A 63 -4.40 -13.60 0.47
N MET A 64 -5.05 -12.88 -0.42
CA MET A 64 -6.20 -12.03 -0.09
C MET A 64 -7.50 -12.59 -0.71
N PRO A 65 -8.68 -12.28 -0.15
CA PRO A 65 -9.96 -12.58 -0.77
C PRO A 65 -10.18 -11.74 -2.04
N VAL A 66 -11.18 -12.10 -2.85
CA VAL A 66 -11.58 -11.38 -4.10
C VAL A 66 -10.55 -11.43 -5.23
N LEU A 67 -9.35 -10.87 -5.02
CA LEU A 67 -8.21 -10.92 -5.94
C LEU A 67 -6.94 -11.03 -5.10
N ASN A 68 -6.15 -12.08 -5.34
CA ASN A 68 -4.96 -12.35 -4.55
C ASN A 68 -3.75 -11.52 -5.02
N GLY A 69 -2.67 -11.48 -4.23
CA GLY A 69 -1.50 -10.66 -4.55
C GLY A 69 -0.75 -11.10 -5.81
N ILE A 70 -0.80 -12.39 -6.17
CA ILE A 70 -0.15 -12.91 -7.38
C ILE A 70 -0.92 -12.45 -8.63
N GLU A 71 -2.26 -12.48 -8.59
CA GLU A 71 -3.10 -12.00 -9.69
C GLU A 71 -3.11 -10.46 -9.81
N THR A 72 -2.69 -9.77 -8.76
CA THR A 72 -2.64 -8.29 -8.71
C THR A 72 -1.38 -7.73 -9.36
N ALA A 73 -0.26 -8.46 -9.31
CA ALA A 73 1.04 -8.04 -9.83
C ALA A 73 1.19 -8.26 -11.35
#